data_AF-A0A2P0QGE9-F1
#
_entry.id   AF-A0A2P0QGE9-F1
#
_cell.length_a   1.000
_cell.length_b   1.000
_cell.length_c   1.000
_cell.angle_alpha   90.00
_cell.angle_beta   90.00
_cell.angle_gamma   90.00
#
_symmetry.space_group_name_H-M   'P 1'
#
loop_
_entity.id
_entity.type
_entity.pdbx_description
1 polymer ?
#
loop_
_entity_poly.entity_id
_entity_poly.type
_entity_poly.pdbx_seq_one_letter_code
_entity_poly.pdbx_strand_id
1 'polypeptide(L)'
;MKVQVNDCFEPLTEFSVVPGFVRVLYLNERYDAVVLIQLTDPPRQPIGLGLEELRGSVIAGDTKLAKVVTPEFLLVLEDDLDEKKKRERDEKWNIIAPLIDSG
;
A
#
# COMPACT_ATOMS: atom_id res chain seq x y z
N MET A 1 1.83 -16.32 9.10
CA MET A 1 2.55 -15.16 8.51
C MET A 1 2.30 -13.93 9.36
N LYS A 2 3.28 -13.04 9.56
CA LYS A 2 3.10 -11.79 10.29
C LYS A 2 2.59 -10.70 9.33
N VAL A 3 1.46 -10.08 9.67
CA VAL A 3 0.90 -8.92 8.96
C VAL A 3 1.23 -7.67 9.77
N GLN A 4 1.61 -6.59 9.10
CA GLN A 4 1.98 -5.32 9.71
C GLN A 4 1.21 -4.15 9.08
N VAL A 5 1.07 -3.07 9.82
CA VAL A 5 0.54 -1.81 9.26
C VAL A 5 1.45 -1.37 8.11
N ASN A 6 0.85 -0.88 7.03
CA ASN A 6 1.48 -0.54 5.75
C ASN A 6 1.92 -1.71 4.86
N ASP A 7 1.77 -2.96 5.30
CA ASP A 7 1.89 -4.08 4.38
C ASP A 7 0.88 -3.91 3.24
N CYS A 8 1.32 -4.22 2.02
CA CYS A 8 0.47 -4.18 0.84
C CYS A 8 0.20 -5.60 0.36
N PHE A 9 -1.01 -5.85 -0.09
CA PHE A 9 -1.45 -7.15 -0.58
C PHE A 9 -2.10 -7.02 -1.95
N GLU A 10 -1.97 -8.05 -2.76
CA GLU A 10 -2.66 -8.14 -4.05
C GLU A 10 -3.24 -9.53 -4.29
N PRO A 11 -4.42 -9.61 -4.92
CA PRO A 11 -5.04 -10.89 -5.25
C PRO A 11 -4.22 -11.60 -6.32
N LEU A 12 -4.05 -12.91 -6.17
CA LEU A 12 -3.47 -13.80 -7.17
C LEU A 12 -4.52 -14.63 -7.89
N THR A 13 -5.62 -14.92 -7.21
CA THR A 13 -6.72 -15.76 -7.71
C THR A 13 -8.06 -15.09 -7.44
N GLU A 14 -9.13 -15.63 -8.02
CA GLU A 14 -10.50 -15.19 -7.75
C GLU A 14 -10.99 -15.52 -6.34
N PHE A 15 -10.29 -16.39 -5.60
CA PHE A 15 -10.58 -16.75 -4.21
C PHE A 15 -9.91 -15.83 -3.19
N SER A 16 -9.21 -14.79 -3.66
CA SER A 16 -8.59 -13.80 -2.78
C SER A 16 -9.65 -13.06 -1.96
N VAL A 17 -9.36 -12.88 -0.68
CA VAL A 17 -10.21 -12.09 0.23
C VAL A 17 -10.02 -10.58 0.06
N VAL A 18 -9.01 -10.16 -0.72
CA VAL A 18 -8.79 -8.74 -1.04
C VAL A 18 -9.28 -8.44 -2.47
N PRO A 19 -10.02 -7.33 -2.68
CA PRO A 19 -10.65 -7.04 -3.98
C PRO A 19 -9.70 -6.43 -5.03
N GLY A 20 -8.41 -6.29 -4.71
CA GLY A 20 -7.42 -5.61 -5.55
C GLY A 20 -6.15 -5.27 -4.76
N PHE A 21 -5.34 -4.36 -5.30
CA PHE A 21 -4.15 -3.86 -4.62
C PHE A 21 -4.57 -3.05 -3.37
N VAL A 22 -4.24 -3.54 -2.18
CA VAL A 22 -4.67 -2.94 -0.90
C VAL A 22 -3.50 -2.73 0.05
N ARG A 23 -3.63 -1.76 0.96
CA ARG A 23 -2.68 -1.47 2.06
C ARG A 23 -3.35 -1.62 3.41
N VAL A 24 -2.65 -2.22 4.37
CA VAL A 24 -3.08 -2.29 5.77
C VAL A 24 -3.01 -0.90 6.40
N LEU A 25 -4.16 -0.39 6.86
CA LEU A 25 -4.27 0.84 7.64
C LEU A 25 -4.22 0.58 9.14
N TYR A 26 -4.85 -0.51 9.59
CA TYR A 26 -4.99 -0.80 11.02
C TYR A 26 -5.09 -2.31 11.28
N LEU A 27 -4.57 -2.73 12.44
CA LEU A 27 -4.57 -4.11 12.90
C LEU A 27 -5.03 -4.16 14.35
N ASN A 28 -5.84 -5.17 14.67
CA ASN A 28 -6.25 -5.47 16.03
C ASN A 28 -6.30 -6.98 16.24
N GLU A 29 -5.19 -7.55 16.69
CA GLU A 29 -5.06 -9.00 16.90
C GLU A 29 -6.02 -9.54 17.96
N ARG A 30 -6.36 -8.74 18.97
CA ARG A 30 -7.28 -9.16 20.05
C ARG A 30 -8.69 -9.43 19.55
N TYR A 31 -9.11 -8.76 18.49
CA TYR A 31 -10.47 -8.84 17.93
C TYR A 31 -10.48 -9.42 16.52
N ASP A 32 -9.40 -10.09 16.10
CA ASP A 32 -9.26 -10.68 14.77
C ASP A 32 -9.63 -9.71 13.63
N ALA A 33 -9.13 -8.47 13.69
CA ALA A 33 -9.52 -7.45 12.74
C ALA A 33 -8.33 -6.83 12.01
N VAL A 34 -8.50 -6.62 10.71
CA VAL A 34 -7.63 -5.82 9.86
C VAL A 34 -8.47 -4.84 9.05
N VAL A 35 -8.01 -3.59 8.95
CA VAL A 35 -8.62 -2.58 8.08
C VAL A 35 -7.67 -2.29 6.93
N LEU A 36 -8.17 -2.44 5.72
CA LEU A 36 -7.44 -2.27 4.47
C LEU A 36 -7.98 -1.08 3.69
N ILE A 37 -7.14 -0.42 2.90
CA ILE A 37 -7.58 0.54 1.89
C ILE A 37 -7.14 0.08 0.51
N GLN A 38 -8.05 0.16 -0.46
CA GLN A 38 -7.71 -0.14 -1.84
C GLN A 38 -6.96 1.03 -2.47
N LEU A 39 -5.79 0.74 -3.02
CA LEU A 39 -4.89 1.69 -3.66
C LEU A 39 -5.26 1.85 -5.16
N THR A 40 -6.51 2.22 -5.41
CA THR A 40 -7.06 2.50 -6.74
C THR A 40 -7.55 3.94 -6.84
N ASP A 41 -7.62 4.49 -8.05
CA ASP A 41 -8.18 5.81 -8.33
C ASP A 41 -9.56 5.67 -9.02
N PRO A 42 -10.66 6.23 -8.48
CA PRO A 42 -10.75 6.97 -7.21
C PRO A 42 -10.59 6.06 -5.98
N PRO A 43 -10.08 6.61 -4.86
CA PRO A 43 -9.92 5.86 -3.61
C PRO A 43 -11.27 5.41 -3.09
N ARG A 44 -11.36 4.13 -2.69
CA ARG A 44 -12.57 3.53 -2.10
C ARG A 44 -12.52 3.63 -0.58
N GLN A 45 -13.68 3.49 0.05
CA GLN A 45 -13.77 3.40 1.51
C GLN A 45 -12.93 2.23 2.05
N PRO A 46 -12.33 2.38 3.24
CA PRO A 46 -11.63 1.28 3.89
C PRO A 46 -12.53 0.06 4.11
N ILE A 47 -11.93 -1.12 4.04
CA ILE A 47 -12.60 -2.42 4.15
C ILE A 47 -12.10 -3.10 5.42
N GLY A 48 -13.02 -3.58 6.26
CA GLY A 48 -12.70 -4.43 7.41
C GLY A 48 -12.78 -5.90 7.04
N LEU A 49 -11.78 -6.68 7.46
CA LEU A 49 -11.69 -8.13 7.24
C LEU A 49 -11.22 -8.83 8.52
N GLY A 50 -11.43 -10.15 8.58
CA GLY A 50 -10.81 -10.99 9.59
C GLY A 50 -9.29 -11.00 9.42
N LEU A 51 -8.52 -10.88 10.50
CA LEU A 51 -7.06 -10.98 10.40
C LEU A 51 -6.64 -12.42 10.04
N GLU A 52 -7.28 -13.42 10.63
CA GLU A 52 -7.07 -14.83 10.31
C GLU A 52 -7.60 -15.19 8.92
N GLU A 53 -8.67 -14.55 8.45
CA GLU A 53 -9.15 -14.69 7.06
C GLU A 53 -8.09 -14.22 6.07
N LEU A 54 -7.50 -13.04 6.29
CA LEU A 54 -6.39 -12.55 5.47
C LEU A 54 -5.18 -13.48 5.53
N ARG A 55 -4.78 -13.92 6.74
CA ARG A 55 -3.66 -14.87 6.91
C ARG A 55 -3.93 -16.19 6.19
N GLY A 56 -5.16 -16.70 6.28
CA GLY A 56 -5.62 -17.90 5.59
C GLY A 56 -5.50 -17.77 4.08
N SER A 57 -5.99 -16.67 3.50
CA SER A 57 -5.88 -16.41 2.06
C SER A 57 -4.42 -16.31 1.59
N VAL A 58 -3.53 -15.75 2.39
CA VAL A 58 -2.10 -15.70 2.06
C VAL A 58 -1.43 -17.08 2.16
N ILE A 59 -1.78 -17.88 3.17
CA ILE A 59 -1.27 -19.25 3.32
C ILE A 59 -1.76 -20.14 2.17
N ALA A 60 -3.01 -19.96 1.74
CA ALA A 60 -3.60 -20.67 0.61
C ALA A 60 -2.98 -20.27 -0.75
N GLY A 61 -2.31 -19.12 -0.82
CA GLY A 61 -1.70 -18.59 -2.04
C GLY A 61 -2.65 -17.77 -2.92
N ASP A 62 -3.87 -17.49 -2.43
CA ASP A 62 -4.86 -16.68 -3.14
C ASP A 62 -4.54 -15.19 -3.06
N THR A 63 -3.80 -14.78 -2.03
CA THR A 63 -3.32 -13.41 -1.81
C THR A 63 -1.81 -13.43 -1.60
N LYS A 64 -1.08 -12.48 -2.17
CA LYS A 64 0.35 -12.32 -1.87
C LYS A 64 0.66 -10.99 -1.22
N LEU A 65 1.72 -10.99 -0.41
CA LEU A 65 2.36 -9.77 0.05
C LEU A 65 3.05 -9.10 -1.14
N ALA A 66 2.65 -7.86 -1.41
CA ALA A 66 3.24 -7.02 -2.42
C ALA A 66 4.23 -6.05 -1.80
N LYS A 67 5.32 -5.76 -2.51
CA LYS A 67 6.30 -4.76 -2.11
C LYS A 67 6.03 -3.47 -2.85
N VAL A 68 5.73 -2.40 -2.12
CA VAL A 68 5.81 -1.05 -2.66
C VAL A 68 7.28 -0.63 -2.62
N VAL A 69 7.88 -0.50 -3.80
CA VAL A 69 9.25 0.00 -3.92
C VAL A 69 9.23 1.49 -3.62
N THR A 70 10.04 1.92 -2.65
CA THR A 70 10.22 3.34 -2.37
C THR A 70 10.90 3.98 -3.58
N PRO A 71 10.35 5.07 -4.14
CA PRO A 71 10.99 5.78 -5.24
C PRO A 71 12.43 6.16 -4.90
N GLU A 72 13.34 6.00 -5.85
CA GLU A 72 14.77 6.18 -5.63
C GLU A 72 15.13 7.61 -5.22
N PHE A 73 14.38 8.60 -5.69
CA PHE A 73 14.56 10.00 -5.31
C PHE A 73 14.34 10.31 -3.83
N LEU A 74 13.76 9.37 -3.06
CA LEU A 74 13.66 9.48 -1.60
C LEU A 74 14.83 8.81 -0.87
N LEU A 75 15.69 8.07 -1.57
CA LEU A 75 16.73 7.22 -0.99
C LEU A 75 18.16 7.70 -1.24
N VAL A 76 18.36 8.54 -2.26
CA VAL A 76 19.70 9.03 -2.66
C VAL A 76 19.75 10.56 -2.71
N LEU A 77 20.96 11.10 -2.67
CA LEU A 77 21.18 12.55 -2.76
C LEU A 77 20.86 13.05 -4.17
N GLU A 78 20.54 14.35 -4.29
CA GLU A 78 20.13 14.96 -5.56
C GLU A 78 21.20 14.86 -6.65
N ASP A 79 22.47 14.93 -6.26
CA ASP A 79 23.61 14.82 -7.17
C ASP A 79 23.75 13.41 -7.79
N ASP A 80 23.20 12.39 -7.11
CA ASP A 80 23.22 10.99 -7.55
C ASP A 80 21.98 10.61 -8.38
N LEU A 81 21.00 11.52 -8.50
CA LEU A 81 19.80 11.29 -9.30
C LEU A 81 20.03 11.64 -10.77
N ASP A 82 19.62 10.73 -11.64
CA ASP A 82 19.49 11.04 -13.06
C ASP A 82 18.34 12.06 -13.30
N GLU A 83 18.44 12.80 -14.41
CA GLU A 83 17.46 13.84 -14.77
C GLU A 83 16.03 13.29 -14.96
N LYS A 84 15.88 11.99 -15.24
CA LYS A 84 14.56 11.38 -15.33
C LYS A 84 13.91 11.27 -13.94
N LYS A 85 14.65 10.79 -12.94
CA LYS A 85 14.16 10.65 -11.56
C LYS A 85 13.90 12.00 -10.90
N LYS A 86 14.69 13.03 -11.22
CA LYS A 86 14.40 14.41 -10.78
C LYS A 86 13.05 14.90 -11.28
N ARG A 87 12.72 14.66 -12.56
CA ARG A 87 11.39 14.99 -13.10
C ARG A 87 10.28 14.20 -12.41
N GLU A 88 10.47 12.90 -12.18
CA GLU A 88 9.48 12.08 -11.46
C GLU A 88 9.23 12.62 -10.03
N ARG A 89 10.28 13.06 -9.33
CA ARG A 89 10.16 13.74 -8.02
C ARG A 89 9.33 15.01 -8.15
N ASP A 90 9.64 15.88 -9.11
CA ASP A 90 8.96 17.18 -9.25
C ASP A 90 7.49 17.00 -9.60
N GLU A 91 7.15 16.03 -10.46
CA GLU A 91 5.77 15.65 -10.76
C GLU A 91 5.02 15.21 -9.50
N LYS A 92 5.65 14.38 -8.64
CA LYS A 92 5.04 13.95 -7.38
C LYS A 92 4.92 15.11 -6.39
N TRP A 93 5.91 15.99 -6.31
CA TRP A 93 5.89 17.16 -5.44
C TRP A 93 4.79 18.15 -5.84
N ASN A 94 4.59 18.38 -7.13
CA ASN A 94 3.53 19.28 -7.63
C ASN A 94 2.11 18.83 -7.24
N ILE A 95 1.90 17.54 -6.98
CA ILE A 95 0.63 17.02 -6.47
C ILE A 95 0.47 17.33 -4.97
N ILE A 96 1.56 17.30 -4.21
CA ILE A 96 1.55 17.41 -2.74
C ILE A 96 1.68 18.86 -2.28
N ALA A 97 2.52 19.67 -2.94
CA ALA A 97 2.84 21.05 -2.55
C ALA A 97 1.59 21.92 -2.30
N PRO A 98 0.53 21.88 -3.15
CA PRO A 98 -0.69 22.64 -2.89
C PRO A 98 -1.39 22.27 -1.59
N LEU A 99 -1.22 21.05 -1.07
CA LEU A 99 -1.80 20.59 0.20
C LEU A 99 -1.00 21.03 1.43
N ILE A 100 0.28 21.40 1.25
CA ILE A 100 1.17 21.88 2.31
C ILE A 100 1.13 23.41 2.36
N ASP A 101 1.18 24.06 1.20
CA ASP A 101 1.27 25.52 1.08
C ASP A 101 -0.08 26.23 1.26
N SER A 102 -1.18 25.48 1.34
CA SER A 102 -2.52 25.99 1.67
C SER A 102 -2.85 25.95 3.17
N GLY A 103 -1.88 25.58 4.01
CA GLY A 103 -1.97 25.59 5.48
C GLY A 103 -1.62 26.93 6.10
#